data_AF-A0A1Y1JMY3-F1
#
_entry.id   AF-A0A1Y1JMY3-F1
#
_cell.length_a   1.000
_cell.length_b   1.000
_cell.length_c   1.000
_cell.angle_alpha   90.00
_cell.angle_beta   90.00
_cell.angle_gamma   90.00
#
_symmetry.space_group_name_H-M   'P 1'
#
loop_
_entity.id
_entity.type
_entity.pdbx_description
1 polymer ?
#
loop_
_entity_poly.entity_id
_entity_poly.type
_entity_poly.pdbx_seq_one_letter_code
_entity_poly.pdbx_strand_id
1 'polypeptide(L)'
;MDSTINPNQDFNFEEIFPKCRNNFNSFNKYNTWEYINNYSKLCNDFGQSINLRYGEVAFQDSCIILGAYLESIKDKKNRDSEFNIRPYCNYFYYKLKALVKLYEAECDTANDCYTKWMQKRQGVIRITVPTVCNNIDVQKLNNSIFDTMKYLDKLFENLEELKRYINRKDFIQASQVATSCKEKYENLVVISKSMNNQSFINLLNEYNEDYVQFINKIKEQEGIQKMAQVATTTNEAGVVLLTFSIIIIMFILFKYTRYGIYLQRKPGKLRRMMRKKYKEYLNLMNSIEKTRNDSIYRKHKISYGTHDYT
;
A
#
# COMPACT_ATOMS: atom_id res chain seq x y z
N MET A 1 -41.09 -27.36 -2.62
CA MET A 1 -40.59 -26.08 -3.13
C MET A 1 -39.16 -25.95 -2.61
N ASP A 2 -38.18 -26.39 -3.39
CA ASP A 2 -36.77 -26.17 -3.05
C ASP A 2 -36.46 -24.70 -3.37
N SER A 3 -36.37 -23.87 -2.34
CA SER A 3 -35.75 -22.57 -2.46
C SER A 3 -34.29 -22.79 -2.84
N THR A 4 -33.90 -22.44 -4.07
CA THR A 4 -32.49 -22.35 -4.46
C THR A 4 -31.81 -21.31 -3.58
N ILE A 5 -31.23 -21.77 -2.47
CA ILE A 5 -30.45 -20.95 -1.54
C ILE A 5 -29.28 -20.37 -2.33
N ASN A 6 -29.19 -19.05 -2.42
CA ASN A 6 -28.03 -18.40 -3.01
C ASN A 6 -26.91 -18.41 -1.96
N PRO A 7 -25.85 -19.23 -2.11
CA PRO A 7 -24.80 -19.38 -1.09
C PRO A 7 -24.09 -18.06 -0.74
N ASN A 8 -24.19 -17.05 -1.61
CA ASN A 8 -23.63 -15.72 -1.37
C ASN A 8 -24.42 -14.91 -0.34
N GLN A 9 -25.74 -15.14 -0.20
CA GLN A 9 -26.59 -14.41 0.75
C GLN A 9 -26.38 -14.87 2.19
N ASP A 10 -26.00 -16.14 2.38
CA ASP A 10 -25.91 -16.79 3.69
C ASP A 10 -24.52 -16.71 4.33
N PHE A 11 -23.52 -16.16 3.63
CA PHE A 11 -22.17 -16.04 4.18
C PHE A 11 -22.09 -14.85 5.14
N ASN A 12 -21.78 -15.10 6.42
CA ASN A 12 -21.66 -14.03 7.40
C ASN A 12 -20.24 -13.41 7.38
N PHE A 13 -20.15 -12.13 7.05
CA PHE A 13 -18.92 -11.33 7.06
C PHE A 13 -18.62 -10.66 8.42
N GLU A 14 -19.57 -10.68 9.36
CA GLU A 14 -19.40 -10.14 10.72
C GLU A 14 -18.20 -10.79 11.42
N GLU A 15 -17.48 -9.98 12.18
CA GLU A 15 -16.27 -10.35 12.93
C GLU A 15 -15.09 -10.87 12.08
N ILE A 16 -15.25 -11.18 10.80
CA ILE A 16 -14.15 -11.53 9.91
C ILE A 16 -13.26 -10.30 9.72
N PHE A 17 -13.85 -9.17 9.33
CA PHE A 17 -13.17 -7.91 9.17
C PHE A 17 -13.67 -6.87 10.18
N PRO A 18 -12.79 -6.04 10.75
CA PRO A 18 -11.32 -6.14 10.69
C PRO A 18 -10.75 -7.19 11.67
N LYS A 19 -11.56 -7.77 12.56
CA LYS A 19 -11.10 -8.52 13.74
C LYS A 19 -10.28 -9.78 13.43
N CYS A 20 -10.78 -10.71 12.61
CA CYS A 20 -10.01 -11.92 12.23
C CYS A 20 -8.75 -11.55 11.42
N ARG A 21 -8.88 -10.61 10.48
CA ARG A 21 -7.75 -10.07 9.71
C ARG A 21 -6.64 -9.51 10.58
N ASN A 22 -6.99 -8.66 11.54
CA ASN A 22 -6.00 -8.03 12.42
C ASN A 22 -5.32 -9.06 13.32
N ASN A 23 -6.06 -10.07 13.77
CA ASN A 23 -5.50 -11.17 14.54
C ASN A 23 -4.55 -12.05 13.71
N PHE A 24 -4.86 -12.31 12.44
CA PHE A 24 -3.92 -12.97 11.53
C PHE A 24 -2.66 -12.12 11.31
N ASN A 25 -2.83 -10.82 11.04
CA ASN A 25 -1.72 -9.91 10.79
C ASN A 25 -0.82 -9.66 12.01
N SER A 26 -1.28 -9.95 13.24
CA SER A 26 -0.41 -9.88 14.42
C SER A 26 0.70 -10.94 14.42
N PHE A 27 0.52 -12.07 13.73
CA PHE A 27 1.54 -13.10 13.59
C PHE A 27 2.64 -12.74 12.59
N ASN A 28 2.39 -11.77 11.70
CA ASN A 28 3.41 -11.27 10.77
C ASN A 28 4.41 -10.31 11.45
N LYS A 29 4.12 -9.85 12.69
CA LYS A 29 4.87 -8.75 13.34
C LYS A 29 5.80 -9.20 14.47
N TYR A 30 5.66 -10.41 15.03
CA TYR A 30 6.40 -10.82 16.24
C TYR A 30 6.74 -12.32 16.26
N ASN A 31 7.96 -12.63 16.71
CA ASN A 31 8.52 -13.92 17.14
C ASN A 31 7.72 -15.18 16.79
N THR A 32 7.63 -15.49 15.50
CA THR A 32 7.18 -16.81 15.04
C THR A 32 8.20 -17.91 15.31
N TRP A 33 9.33 -17.66 15.96
CA TRP A 33 10.42 -18.61 16.19
C TRP A 33 9.97 -19.98 16.71
N GLU A 34 9.09 -20.03 17.71
CA GLU A 34 8.55 -21.29 18.22
C GLU A 34 7.72 -22.02 17.16
N TYR A 35 6.88 -21.29 16.44
CA TYR A 35 6.07 -21.83 15.35
C TYR A 35 6.90 -22.22 14.12
N ILE A 36 7.98 -21.49 13.81
CA ILE A 36 8.86 -21.75 12.68
C ILE A 36 9.38 -23.18 12.78
N ASN A 37 9.91 -23.57 13.94
CA ASN A 37 10.46 -24.92 14.10
C ASN A 37 9.39 -26.02 13.97
N ASN A 38 8.20 -25.78 14.52
CA ASN A 38 7.13 -26.77 14.56
C ASN A 38 6.42 -26.91 13.20
N TYR A 39 6.13 -25.79 12.55
CA TYR A 39 5.36 -25.73 11.31
C TYR A 39 6.22 -25.82 10.05
N SER A 40 7.53 -25.53 10.08
CA SER A 40 8.40 -25.64 8.89
C SER A 40 8.31 -27.02 8.23
N LYS A 41 8.41 -28.08 9.02
CA LYS A 41 8.37 -29.46 8.49
C LYS A 41 6.99 -29.82 7.94
N LEU A 42 5.92 -29.34 8.60
CA LEU A 42 4.54 -29.52 8.12
C LEU A 42 4.33 -28.78 6.79
N CYS A 43 4.80 -27.54 6.70
CA CYS A 43 4.67 -26.70 5.52
C CYS A 43 5.46 -27.23 4.33
N ASN A 44 6.65 -27.80 4.56
CA ASN A 44 7.39 -28.50 3.52
C ASN A 44 6.62 -29.72 3.00
N ASP A 45 6.09 -30.56 3.88
CA ASP A 45 5.30 -31.73 3.48
C ASP A 45 4.04 -31.31 2.71
N PHE A 46 3.39 -30.23 3.16
CA PHE A 46 2.23 -29.67 2.49
C PHE A 46 2.55 -29.12 1.11
N GLY A 47 3.61 -28.33 0.96
CA GLY A 47 4.07 -27.83 -0.33
C GLY A 47 4.29 -28.96 -1.33
N GLN A 48 4.89 -30.06 -0.88
CA GLN A 48 5.06 -31.24 -1.73
C GLN A 48 3.74 -31.97 -2.03
N SER A 49 2.78 -32.00 -1.10
CA SER A 49 1.45 -32.62 -1.32
C SER A 49 0.57 -31.87 -2.33
N ILE A 50 0.85 -30.59 -2.57
CA ILE A 50 0.14 -29.73 -3.52
C ILE A 50 0.95 -29.46 -4.80
N ASN A 51 2.02 -30.23 -5.03
CA ASN A 51 2.89 -30.10 -6.21
C ASN A 51 3.45 -28.69 -6.41
N LEU A 52 3.92 -28.05 -5.32
CA LEU A 52 4.48 -26.70 -5.35
C LEU A 52 5.67 -26.64 -6.34
N ARG A 53 5.58 -25.77 -7.35
CA ARG A 53 6.57 -25.68 -8.44
C ARG A 53 7.76 -24.77 -8.13
N TYR A 54 7.55 -23.70 -7.38
CA TYR A 54 8.55 -22.67 -7.09
C TYR A 54 8.21 -21.88 -5.82
N GLY A 55 9.18 -21.14 -5.28
CA GLY A 55 8.94 -20.18 -4.20
C GLY A 55 8.82 -20.79 -2.81
N GLU A 56 9.49 -21.93 -2.56
CA GLU A 56 9.41 -22.69 -1.31
C GLU A 56 9.58 -21.84 -0.06
N VAL A 57 10.54 -20.92 -0.03
CA VAL A 57 10.81 -20.07 1.15
C VAL A 57 9.62 -19.16 1.47
N ALA A 58 9.13 -18.39 0.50
CA ALA A 58 8.02 -17.46 0.72
C ALA A 58 6.69 -18.19 1.00
N PHE A 59 6.50 -19.36 0.37
CA PHE A 59 5.38 -20.25 0.67
C PHE A 59 5.46 -20.75 2.11
N GLN A 60 6.65 -21.21 2.53
CA GLN A 60 6.90 -21.74 3.86
C GLN A 60 6.63 -20.69 4.93
N ASP A 61 7.11 -19.45 4.77
CA ASP A 61 6.84 -18.35 5.69
C ASP A 61 5.33 -18.10 5.83
N SER A 62 4.62 -18.02 4.71
CA SER A 62 3.16 -17.80 4.70
C SER A 62 2.39 -18.97 5.32
N CYS A 63 2.83 -20.20 5.07
CA CYS A 63 2.26 -21.41 5.64
C CYS A 63 2.50 -21.49 7.16
N ILE A 64 3.67 -21.10 7.66
CA ILE A 64 3.97 -21.04 9.09
C ILE A 64 3.05 -20.05 9.80
N ILE A 65 2.83 -18.87 9.19
CA ILE A 65 1.88 -17.87 9.73
C ILE A 65 0.46 -18.44 9.79
N LEU A 66 0.03 -19.21 8.77
CA LEU A 66 -1.26 -19.90 8.81
C LEU A 66 -1.35 -20.94 9.94
N GLY A 67 -0.28 -21.71 10.16
CA GLY A 67 -0.15 -22.65 11.27
C GLY A 67 -0.30 -21.97 12.63
N ALA A 68 0.46 -20.89 12.85
CA ALA A 68 0.39 -20.10 14.08
C ALA A 68 -1.00 -19.50 14.31
N TYR A 69 -1.64 -18.98 13.24
CA TYR A 69 -3.00 -18.48 13.33
C TYR A 69 -3.98 -19.57 13.76
N LEU A 70 -3.89 -20.77 13.20
CA LEU A 70 -4.76 -21.88 13.56
C LEU A 70 -4.60 -22.35 15.02
N GLU A 71 -3.36 -22.40 15.54
CA GLU A 71 -3.14 -22.64 16.99
C GLU A 71 -3.80 -21.56 17.84
N SER A 72 -3.70 -20.30 17.43
CA SER A 72 -4.32 -19.21 18.18
C SER A 72 -5.84 -19.31 18.25
N ILE A 73 -6.49 -19.86 17.21
CA ILE A 73 -7.92 -20.14 17.20
C ILE A 73 -8.25 -21.24 18.22
N LYS A 74 -7.46 -22.32 18.23
CA LYS A 74 -7.59 -23.42 19.19
C LYS A 74 -7.41 -22.92 20.63
N ASP A 75 -6.38 -22.13 20.90
CA ASP A 75 -6.10 -21.61 22.23
C ASP A 75 -7.18 -20.64 22.73
N LYS A 76 -7.78 -19.85 21.83
CA LYS A 76 -8.94 -19.02 22.18
C LYS A 76 -10.16 -19.88 22.48
N LYS A 77 -10.45 -20.88 21.65
CA LYS A 77 -11.58 -21.79 21.87
C LYS A 77 -11.47 -22.56 23.19
N ASN A 78 -10.26 -22.93 23.59
CA ASN A 78 -10.03 -23.64 24.85
C ASN A 78 -10.17 -22.72 26.07
N ARG A 79 -9.86 -21.42 25.94
CA ARG A 79 -9.94 -20.44 27.04
C ARG A 79 -11.33 -19.85 27.21
N ASP A 80 -12.09 -19.75 26.12
CA ASP A 80 -13.38 -19.09 26.09
C ASP A 80 -14.40 -20.01 25.40
N SER A 81 -15.34 -20.53 26.20
CA SER A 81 -16.40 -21.42 25.71
C SER A 81 -17.35 -20.72 24.74
N GLU A 82 -17.55 -19.41 24.92
CA GLU A 82 -18.40 -18.55 24.08
C GLU A 82 -17.70 -18.06 22.82
N PHE A 83 -16.40 -18.37 22.66
CA PHE A 83 -15.63 -17.99 21.50
C PHE A 83 -16.29 -18.45 20.20
N ASN A 84 -16.72 -17.47 19.41
CA ASN A 84 -17.29 -17.68 18.08
C ASN A 84 -16.18 -18.05 17.09
N ILE A 85 -15.96 -19.36 16.96
CA ILE A 85 -14.89 -19.92 16.12
C ILE A 85 -15.13 -19.75 14.61
N ARG A 86 -16.38 -19.61 14.20
CA ARG A 86 -16.78 -19.63 12.78
C ARG A 86 -16.11 -18.54 11.92
N PRO A 87 -16.15 -17.24 12.27
CA PRO A 87 -15.50 -16.21 11.46
C PRO A 87 -13.98 -16.41 11.35
N TYR A 88 -13.33 -16.88 12.42
CA TYR A 88 -11.89 -17.16 12.43
C TYR A 88 -11.52 -18.30 11.48
N CYS A 89 -12.26 -19.40 11.53
CA CYS A 89 -12.03 -20.52 10.62
C CYS A 89 -12.34 -20.15 9.17
N ASN A 90 -13.41 -19.39 8.90
CA ASN A 90 -13.70 -18.88 7.56
C ASN A 90 -12.53 -18.05 7.02
N TYR A 91 -11.96 -17.18 7.84
CA TYR A 91 -10.80 -16.38 7.46
C TYR A 91 -9.54 -17.24 7.25
N PHE A 92 -9.32 -18.25 8.10
CA PHE A 92 -8.25 -19.23 7.91
C PHE A 92 -8.35 -19.95 6.56
N TYR A 93 -9.52 -20.50 6.22
CA TYR A 93 -9.73 -21.20 4.94
C TYR A 93 -9.57 -20.27 3.73
N TYR A 94 -10.03 -19.01 3.86
CA TYR A 94 -9.77 -17.98 2.85
C TYR A 94 -8.27 -17.78 2.62
N LYS A 95 -7.48 -17.61 3.69
CA LYS A 95 -6.03 -17.43 3.57
C LYS A 95 -5.31 -18.68 3.06
N LEU A 96 -5.74 -19.86 3.45
CA LEU A 96 -5.21 -21.13 2.93
C LEU A 96 -5.45 -21.23 1.41
N LYS A 97 -6.69 -20.97 0.96
CA LYS A 97 -7.03 -20.94 -0.47
C LYS A 97 -6.25 -19.86 -1.23
N ALA A 98 -6.05 -18.69 -0.62
CA ALA A 98 -5.26 -17.61 -1.21
C ALA A 98 -3.78 -17.98 -1.35
N LEU A 99 -3.21 -18.64 -0.34
CA LEU A 99 -1.83 -19.14 -0.39
C LEU A 99 -1.64 -20.14 -1.52
N VAL A 100 -2.50 -21.16 -1.61
CA VAL A 100 -2.37 -22.19 -2.66
C VAL A 100 -2.51 -21.59 -4.06
N LYS A 101 -3.46 -20.68 -4.26
CA LYS A 101 -3.63 -19.96 -5.54
C LYS A 101 -2.43 -19.08 -5.90
N LEU A 102 -1.79 -18.44 -4.93
CA LEU A 102 -0.64 -17.55 -5.16
C LEU A 102 0.55 -18.29 -5.78
N TYR A 103 0.71 -19.58 -5.46
CA TYR A 103 1.81 -20.41 -5.95
C TYR A 103 1.38 -21.43 -7.01
N GLU A 104 0.21 -21.24 -7.62
CA GLU A 104 -0.31 -22.09 -8.71
C GLU A 104 -0.32 -23.59 -8.38
N ALA A 105 -0.55 -23.91 -7.09
CA ALA A 105 -0.50 -25.27 -6.58
C ALA A 105 -1.85 -25.99 -6.68
N GLU A 106 -1.82 -27.32 -6.64
CA GLU A 106 -2.97 -28.17 -6.92
C GLU A 106 -3.83 -28.43 -5.68
N CYS A 107 -4.97 -27.75 -5.64
CA CYS A 107 -6.01 -28.00 -4.66
C CYS A 107 -7.38 -27.56 -5.16
N ASP A 108 -8.36 -28.47 -5.10
CA ASP A 108 -9.68 -28.25 -5.70
C ASP A 108 -10.59 -27.39 -4.82
N THR A 109 -10.56 -27.63 -3.51
CA THR A 109 -11.45 -26.98 -2.54
C THR A 109 -10.69 -26.61 -1.27
N ALA A 110 -11.20 -25.66 -0.49
CA ALA A 110 -10.58 -25.31 0.78
C ALA A 110 -10.47 -26.52 1.74
N ASN A 111 -11.43 -27.46 1.68
CA ASN A 111 -11.39 -28.70 2.45
C ASN A 111 -10.29 -29.66 1.98
N ASP A 112 -10.13 -29.79 0.66
CA ASP A 112 -9.06 -30.61 0.07
C ASP A 112 -7.70 -30.07 0.51
N CYS A 113 -7.51 -28.75 0.46
CA CYS A 113 -6.24 -28.12 0.83
C CYS A 113 -5.91 -28.38 2.29
N TYR A 114 -6.93 -28.26 3.15
CA TYR A 114 -6.77 -28.47 4.58
C TYR A 114 -6.52 -29.95 4.91
N THR A 115 -7.19 -30.86 4.20
CA THR A 115 -6.96 -32.30 4.31
C THR A 115 -5.53 -32.65 3.93
N LYS A 116 -5.04 -32.16 2.78
CA LYS A 116 -3.65 -32.31 2.34
C LYS A 116 -2.66 -31.70 3.33
N TRP A 117 -2.98 -30.55 3.92
CA TRP A 117 -2.15 -29.91 4.96
C TRP A 117 -2.02 -30.76 6.22
N MET A 118 -3.06 -31.51 6.59
CA MET A 118 -3.05 -32.43 7.73
C MET A 118 -2.35 -33.77 7.46
N GLN A 119 -2.08 -34.13 6.20
CA GLN A 119 -1.46 -35.41 5.86
C GLN A 119 -0.03 -35.49 6.40
N LYS A 120 0.23 -36.49 7.25
CA LYS A 120 1.55 -36.77 7.79
C LYS A 120 2.29 -37.76 6.90
N ARG A 121 3.55 -37.47 6.61
CA ARG A 121 4.46 -38.45 6.00
C ARG A 121 4.84 -39.52 7.01
N GLN A 122 4.83 -40.78 6.58
CA GLN A 122 5.27 -41.89 7.42
C GLN A 122 6.73 -41.71 7.84
N GLY A 123 7.03 -42.04 9.10
CA GLY A 123 8.39 -42.01 9.64
C GLY A 123 8.91 -40.63 10.06
N VAL A 124 8.10 -39.57 10.03
CA VAL A 124 8.56 -38.25 10.48
C VAL A 124 7.70 -37.70 11.62
N ILE A 125 8.35 -37.34 12.73
CA ILE A 125 7.71 -36.71 13.88
C ILE A 125 7.26 -35.30 13.47
N ARG A 126 5.98 -35.01 13.68
CA ARG A 126 5.32 -33.75 13.32
C ARG A 126 4.43 -33.27 14.45
N ILE A 127 4.27 -31.96 14.54
CA ILE A 127 3.18 -31.36 15.32
C ILE A 127 1.84 -31.89 14.79
N THR A 128 0.89 -32.08 15.70
CA THR A 128 -0.49 -32.40 15.33
C THR A 128 -1.19 -31.10 14.98
N VAL A 129 -1.59 -30.97 13.71
CA VAL A 129 -2.36 -29.83 13.22
C VAL A 129 -3.66 -29.75 14.03
N PRO A 130 -4.01 -28.58 14.60
CA PRO A 130 -5.29 -28.41 15.29
C PRO A 130 -6.45 -28.73 14.35
N THR A 131 -7.40 -29.54 14.81
CA THR A 131 -8.63 -29.88 14.06
C THR A 131 -9.79 -28.94 14.36
N VAL A 132 -9.49 -27.77 14.94
CA VAL A 132 -10.48 -26.84 15.50
C VAL A 132 -11.44 -26.29 14.42
N CYS A 133 -11.03 -26.32 13.15
CA CYS A 133 -11.82 -25.86 12.01
C CYS A 133 -12.45 -26.98 11.16
N ASN A 134 -12.40 -28.25 11.57
CA ASN A 134 -12.92 -29.39 10.77
C ASN A 134 -14.43 -29.32 10.53
N ASN A 135 -15.19 -28.77 11.47
CA ASN A 135 -16.66 -28.79 11.45
C ASN A 135 -17.29 -27.55 10.79
N ILE A 136 -16.49 -26.74 10.08
CA ILE A 136 -16.97 -25.52 9.43
C ILE A 136 -17.36 -25.84 7.99
N ASP A 137 -18.55 -25.39 7.61
CA ASP A 137 -19.04 -25.50 6.24
C ASP A 137 -18.26 -24.56 5.31
N VAL A 138 -17.18 -25.10 4.74
CA VAL A 138 -16.31 -24.41 3.79
C VAL A 138 -16.91 -24.28 2.39
N GLN A 139 -18.02 -24.97 2.09
CA GLN A 139 -18.65 -24.87 0.78
C GLN A 139 -19.23 -23.47 0.54
N LYS A 140 -19.58 -22.76 1.63
CA LYS A 140 -19.99 -21.35 1.58
C LYS A 140 -18.87 -20.42 1.08
N LEU A 141 -17.61 -20.82 1.18
CA LEU A 141 -16.47 -20.08 0.63
C LEU A 141 -16.27 -20.42 -0.87
N ASN A 142 -17.28 -20.11 -1.67
CA ASN A 142 -17.22 -20.24 -3.12
C ASN A 142 -16.26 -19.19 -3.73
N ASN A 143 -16.10 -19.20 -5.06
CA ASN A 143 -15.18 -18.27 -5.72
C ASN A 143 -15.61 -16.80 -5.59
N SER A 144 -16.92 -16.52 -5.63
CA SER A 144 -17.45 -15.16 -5.46
C SER A 144 -17.15 -14.60 -4.06
N ILE A 145 -17.37 -15.38 -3.01
CA ILE A 145 -17.03 -15.00 -1.63
C ILE A 145 -15.52 -14.84 -1.48
N PHE A 146 -14.74 -15.78 -2.02
CA PHE A 146 -13.28 -15.70 -1.98
C PHE A 146 -12.76 -14.40 -2.62
N ASP A 147 -13.25 -14.04 -3.81
CA ASP A 147 -12.85 -12.81 -4.49
C ASP A 147 -13.28 -11.58 -3.68
N THR A 148 -14.50 -11.58 -3.13
CA THR A 148 -15.00 -10.51 -2.25
C THR A 148 -14.11 -10.33 -1.02
N MET A 149 -13.73 -11.43 -0.35
CA MET A 149 -12.81 -11.40 0.78
C MET A 149 -11.44 -10.83 0.40
N LYS A 150 -10.93 -11.13 -0.81
CA LYS A 150 -9.67 -10.56 -1.33
C LYS A 150 -9.77 -9.04 -1.52
N TYR A 151 -10.88 -8.54 -2.05
CA TYR A 151 -11.12 -7.09 -2.17
C TYR A 151 -11.23 -6.43 -0.79
N LEU A 152 -11.96 -7.04 0.15
CA LEU A 152 -12.07 -6.58 1.53
C LEU A 152 -10.71 -6.50 2.22
N ASP A 153 -9.87 -7.53 2.07
CA ASP A 153 -8.53 -7.57 2.63
C ASP A 153 -7.69 -6.37 2.22
N LYS A 154 -7.75 -6.02 0.92
CA LYS A 154 -7.02 -4.88 0.37
C LYS A 154 -7.64 -3.55 0.79
N LEU A 155 -8.97 -3.48 0.89
CA LEU A 155 -9.67 -2.29 1.39
C LEU A 155 -9.23 -1.96 2.83
N PHE A 156 -9.20 -2.97 3.71
CA PHE A 156 -8.78 -2.80 5.10
C PHE A 156 -7.26 -2.56 5.24
N GLU A 157 -6.44 -3.11 4.35
CA GLU A 157 -5.00 -2.76 4.28
C GLU A 157 -4.80 -1.28 3.96
N ASN A 158 -5.50 -0.76 2.95
CA ASN A 158 -5.45 0.66 2.61
C ASN A 158 -5.95 1.54 3.77
N LEU A 159 -6.97 1.10 4.52
CA LEU A 159 -7.45 1.84 5.69
C LEU A 159 -6.43 1.90 6.83
N GLU A 160 -5.73 0.80 7.11
CA GLU A 160 -4.63 0.78 8.08
C GLU A 160 -3.48 1.70 7.66
N GLU A 161 -3.15 1.69 6.38
CA GLU A 161 -2.14 2.57 5.80
C GLU A 161 -2.55 4.04 5.88
N LEU A 162 -3.80 4.36 5.56
CA LEU A 162 -4.38 5.70 5.72
C LEU A 162 -4.24 6.18 7.17
N LYS A 163 -4.63 5.34 8.14
CA LYS A 163 -4.49 5.62 9.57
C LYS A 163 -3.02 5.88 9.95
N ARG A 164 -2.08 5.10 9.40
CA ARG A 164 -0.64 5.27 9.64
C ARG A 164 -0.14 6.63 9.13
N TYR A 165 -0.54 7.06 7.93
CA TYR A 165 -0.12 8.35 7.39
C TYR A 165 -0.72 9.54 8.16
N ILE A 166 -2.00 9.44 8.53
CA ILE A 166 -2.65 10.45 9.39
C ILE A 166 -1.90 10.58 10.73
N ASN A 167 -1.57 9.47 11.37
CA ASN A 167 -0.83 9.48 12.64
C ASN A 167 0.58 10.11 12.51
N ARG A 168 1.20 9.97 11.34
CA ARG A 168 2.50 10.59 11.02
C ARG A 168 2.38 12.04 10.55
N LYS A 169 1.16 12.57 10.42
CA LYS A 169 0.85 13.90 9.83
C LYS A 169 1.32 14.05 8.38
N ASP A 170 1.42 12.95 7.65
CA ASP A 170 1.76 12.94 6.23
C ASP A 170 0.47 13.01 5.40
N PHE A 171 -0.12 14.20 5.33
CA PHE A 171 -1.44 14.39 4.72
C PHE A 171 -1.43 14.26 3.19
N ILE A 172 -0.28 14.45 2.55
CA ILE A 172 -0.14 14.25 1.10
C ILE A 172 -0.32 12.76 0.77
N GLN A 173 0.42 11.89 1.46
CA GLN A 173 0.29 10.44 1.28
C GLN A 173 -1.07 9.93 1.76
N ALA A 174 -1.58 10.46 2.88
CA ALA A 174 -2.91 10.12 3.37
C ALA A 174 -4.00 10.42 2.32
N SER A 175 -3.94 11.57 1.65
CA SER A 175 -4.90 11.95 0.60
C SER A 175 -4.84 11.02 -0.63
N GLN A 176 -3.64 10.59 -1.04
CA GLN A 176 -3.48 9.61 -2.11
C GLN A 176 -4.08 8.24 -1.75
N VAL A 177 -3.78 7.73 -0.55
CA VAL A 177 -4.33 6.44 -0.07
C VAL A 177 -5.84 6.53 0.11
N ALA A 178 -6.35 7.66 0.60
CA ALA A 178 -7.78 7.92 0.75
C ALA A 178 -8.55 7.81 -0.57
N THR A 179 -7.94 8.21 -1.69
CA THR A 179 -8.53 8.06 -3.03
C THR A 179 -8.64 6.58 -3.39
N SER A 180 -7.58 5.80 -3.16
CA SER A 180 -7.61 4.34 -3.40
C SER A 180 -8.61 3.60 -2.50
N CYS A 181 -8.76 4.02 -1.24
CA CYS A 181 -9.81 3.52 -0.34
C CYS A 181 -11.21 3.75 -0.94
N LYS A 182 -11.49 4.98 -1.40
CA LYS A 182 -12.78 5.35 -1.99
C LYS A 182 -13.14 4.49 -3.19
N GLU A 183 -12.22 4.36 -4.14
CA GLU A 183 -12.44 3.57 -5.36
C GLU A 183 -12.73 2.10 -5.04
N LYS A 184 -12.00 1.50 -4.10
CA LYS A 184 -12.22 0.11 -3.67
C LYS A 184 -13.55 -0.06 -2.95
N TYR A 185 -13.91 0.90 -2.09
CA TYR A 185 -15.18 0.91 -1.38
C TYR A 185 -16.36 0.99 -2.36
N GLU A 186 -16.32 1.90 -3.33
CA GLU A 186 -17.39 2.06 -4.33
C GLU A 186 -17.60 0.79 -5.15
N ASN A 187 -16.52 0.11 -5.54
CA ASN A 187 -16.60 -1.20 -6.20
C ASN A 187 -17.26 -2.27 -5.31
N LEU A 188 -16.92 -2.31 -4.02
CA LEU A 188 -17.53 -3.25 -3.07
C LEU A 188 -19.00 -2.94 -2.80
N VAL A 189 -19.43 -1.68 -2.85
CA VAL A 189 -20.84 -1.29 -2.76
C VAL A 189 -21.65 -1.79 -3.97
N VAL A 190 -21.06 -1.83 -5.17
CA VAL A 190 -21.73 -2.42 -6.34
C VAL A 190 -21.88 -3.94 -6.15
N ILE A 191 -20.83 -4.61 -5.68
CA ILE A 191 -20.84 -6.05 -5.39
C ILE A 191 -21.85 -6.38 -4.28
N SER A 192 -21.95 -5.56 -3.22
CA SER A 192 -22.85 -5.83 -2.09
C SER A 192 -24.32 -5.79 -2.51
N LYS A 193 -24.69 -4.89 -3.43
CA LYS A 193 -26.04 -4.83 -4.01
C LYS A 193 -26.41 -6.10 -4.77
N SER A 194 -25.48 -6.66 -5.54
CA SER A 194 -25.74 -7.90 -6.30
C SER A 194 -25.75 -9.14 -5.40
N MET A 195 -24.92 -9.15 -4.35
CA MET A 195 -24.91 -10.23 -3.37
C MET A 195 -26.14 -10.23 -2.47
N ASN A 196 -26.74 -9.05 -2.22
CA ASN A 196 -27.87 -8.87 -1.29
C ASN A 196 -27.62 -9.54 0.07
N ASN A 197 -26.41 -9.34 0.61
CA ASN A 197 -25.96 -9.95 1.86
C ASN A 197 -25.92 -8.88 2.96
N GLN A 198 -26.78 -9.02 3.97
CA GLN A 198 -26.94 -8.02 5.02
C GLN A 198 -25.66 -7.81 5.84
N SER A 199 -24.96 -8.91 6.20
CA SER A 199 -23.72 -8.82 6.97
C SER A 199 -22.61 -8.08 6.21
N PHE A 200 -22.57 -8.24 4.89
CA PHE A 200 -21.62 -7.52 4.04
C PHE A 200 -21.97 -6.04 3.93
N ILE A 201 -23.25 -5.70 3.79
CA ILE A 201 -23.71 -4.31 3.76
C ILE A 201 -23.38 -3.62 5.09
N ASN A 202 -23.63 -4.28 6.22
CA ASN A 202 -23.30 -3.75 7.55
C ASN A 202 -21.80 -3.48 7.69
N LEU A 203 -20.96 -4.44 7.31
CA LEU A 203 -19.50 -4.29 7.32
C LEU A 203 -19.02 -3.08 6.49
N LEU A 204 -19.62 -2.85 5.31
CA LEU A 204 -19.29 -1.71 4.47
C LEU A 204 -19.75 -0.37 5.07
N ASN A 205 -20.87 -0.36 5.80
CA ASN A 205 -21.34 0.84 6.50
C ASN A 205 -20.38 1.20 7.64
N GLU A 206 -19.99 0.22 8.47
CA GLU A 206 -19.00 0.40 9.55
C GLU A 206 -17.66 0.92 8.99
N TYR A 207 -17.18 0.33 7.89
CA TYR A 207 -15.99 0.82 7.20
C TYR A 207 -16.12 2.28 6.78
N ASN A 208 -17.28 2.66 6.21
CA ASN A 208 -17.51 4.01 5.70
C ASN A 208 -17.57 5.04 6.84
N GLU A 209 -18.11 4.68 8.00
CA GLU A 209 -18.11 5.54 9.19
C GLU A 209 -16.68 5.87 9.62
N ASP A 210 -15.82 4.86 9.75
CA ASP A 210 -14.39 5.03 10.05
C ASP A 210 -13.68 5.87 8.97
N TYR A 211 -13.93 5.56 7.70
CA TYR A 211 -13.34 6.27 6.57
C TYR A 211 -13.71 7.75 6.57
N VAL A 212 -14.98 8.10 6.76
CA VAL A 212 -15.46 9.50 6.81
C VAL A 212 -14.77 10.27 7.94
N GLN A 213 -14.56 9.65 9.11
CA GLN A 213 -13.82 10.28 10.20
C GLN A 213 -12.38 10.62 9.78
N PHE A 214 -11.69 9.73 9.06
CA PHE A 214 -10.34 9.98 8.56
C PHE A 214 -10.30 11.10 7.51
N ILE A 215 -11.27 11.13 6.59
CA ILE A 215 -11.36 12.19 5.57
C ILE A 215 -11.59 13.56 6.20
N ASN A 216 -12.43 13.65 7.23
CA ASN A 216 -12.66 14.91 7.92
C ASN A 216 -11.38 15.44 8.59
N LYS A 217 -10.59 14.55 9.20
CA LYS A 217 -9.26 14.91 9.76
C LYS A 217 -8.29 15.42 8.71
N ILE A 218 -8.26 14.81 7.51
CA ILE A 218 -7.41 15.27 6.41
C ILE A 218 -7.84 16.68 5.95
N LYS A 219 -9.14 16.89 5.73
CA LYS A 219 -9.69 18.18 5.29
C LYS A 219 -9.44 19.31 6.28
N GLU A 220 -9.59 19.05 7.57
CA GLU A 220 -9.31 20.02 8.63
C GLU A 220 -7.83 20.49 8.56
N GLN A 221 -6.91 19.54 8.37
CA GLN A 221 -5.48 19.83 8.31
C GLN A 221 -5.08 20.55 7.02
N GLU A 222 -5.67 20.19 5.88
CA GLU A 222 -5.50 20.96 4.64
C GLU A 222 -6.01 22.40 4.78
N GLY A 223 -7.10 22.62 5.52
CA GLY A 223 -7.61 23.95 5.84
C GLY A 223 -6.61 24.77 6.64
N ILE A 224 -6.04 24.18 7.70
CA ILE A 224 -5.01 24.82 8.53
C ILE A 224 -3.77 25.17 7.70
N GLN A 225 -3.30 24.26 6.86
CA GLN A 225 -2.12 24.50 6.01
C GLN A 225 -2.35 25.63 5.01
N LYS A 226 -3.53 25.68 4.37
CA LYS A 226 -3.89 26.78 3.46
C LYS A 226 -3.93 28.13 4.19
N MET A 227 -4.50 28.19 5.39
CA MET A 227 -4.51 29.43 6.19
C MET A 227 -3.10 29.86 6.60
N ALA A 228 -2.25 28.92 7.01
CA ALA A 228 -0.86 29.20 7.35
C ALA A 228 -0.07 29.73 6.14
N GLN A 229 -0.25 29.13 4.96
CA GLN A 229 0.40 29.58 3.73
C GLN A 229 -0.05 30.98 3.31
N VAL A 230 -1.35 31.27 3.44
CA VAL A 230 -1.88 32.62 3.18
C VAL A 230 -1.20 33.64 4.11
N ALA A 231 -1.12 33.33 5.41
CA ALA A 231 -0.48 34.20 6.40
C ALA A 231 1.01 34.47 6.11
N THR A 232 1.77 33.45 5.65
CA THR A 232 3.18 33.64 5.28
C THR A 232 3.32 34.47 4.00
N THR A 233 2.48 34.23 2.99
CA THR A 233 2.53 35.03 1.74
C THR A 233 2.17 36.50 1.95
N THR A 234 1.25 36.83 2.86
CA THR A 234 0.97 38.23 3.22
C THR A 234 2.17 38.92 3.86
N ASN A 235 2.96 38.20 4.65
CA ASN A 235 4.17 38.76 5.26
C ASN A 235 5.32 38.87 4.26
N GLU A 236 5.47 37.92 3.34
CA GLU A 236 6.50 37.98 2.30
C GLU A 236 6.27 39.13 1.31
N ALA A 237 5.03 39.37 0.89
CA ALA A 237 4.70 40.53 0.06
C ALA A 237 5.06 41.85 0.76
N GLY A 238 4.78 41.96 2.06
CA GLY A 238 5.15 43.11 2.89
C GLY A 238 6.67 43.29 3.01
N VAL A 239 7.42 42.21 3.24
CA VAL A 239 8.89 42.23 3.31
C VAL A 239 9.52 42.60 1.97
N VAL A 240 8.99 42.08 0.86
CA VAL A 240 9.45 42.44 -0.49
C VAL A 240 9.19 43.93 -0.78
N LEU A 241 7.99 44.44 -0.49
CA LEU A 241 7.68 45.87 -0.68
C LEU A 241 8.51 46.79 0.22
N LEU A 242 8.75 46.40 1.47
CA LEU A 242 9.61 47.16 2.39
C LEU A 242 11.07 47.18 1.93
N THR A 243 11.60 46.03 1.49
CA THR A 243 12.97 45.95 0.97
C THR A 243 13.14 46.78 -0.30
N PHE A 244 12.20 46.73 -1.24
CA PHE A 244 12.21 47.60 -2.42
C PHE A 244 12.13 49.08 -2.04
N SER A 245 11.27 49.44 -1.08
CA SER A 245 11.14 50.83 -0.61
C SER A 245 12.44 51.35 0.01
N ILE A 246 13.10 50.55 0.86
CA ILE A 246 14.40 50.89 1.45
C ILE A 246 15.47 51.06 0.36
N ILE A 247 15.52 50.16 -0.63
CA ILE A 247 16.47 50.25 -1.75
C ILE A 247 16.23 51.53 -2.57
N ILE A 248 14.98 51.88 -2.86
CA ILE A 248 14.63 53.11 -3.60
C ILE A 248 15.06 54.34 -2.80
N ILE A 249 14.75 54.40 -1.50
CA ILE A 249 15.16 55.51 -0.62
C ILE A 249 16.69 55.63 -0.59
N MET A 250 17.41 54.51 -0.39
CA MET A 250 18.87 54.49 -0.46
C MET A 250 19.39 54.99 -1.81
N PHE A 251 18.76 54.60 -2.92
CA PHE A 251 19.18 55.03 -4.26
C PHE A 251 18.97 56.54 -4.48
N ILE A 252 17.84 57.08 -3.99
CA ILE A 252 17.56 58.52 -4.01
C ILE A 252 18.58 59.26 -3.14
N LEU A 253 18.74 58.87 -1.88
CA LEU A 253 19.73 59.48 -0.98
C LEU A 253 21.12 59.43 -1.60
N PHE A 254 21.52 58.30 -2.15
CA PHE A 254 22.81 58.13 -2.81
C PHE A 254 22.99 59.08 -4.01
N LYS A 255 21.94 59.30 -4.80
CA LYS A 255 21.94 60.23 -5.94
C LYS A 255 22.10 61.70 -5.52
N TYR A 256 21.51 62.10 -4.39
CA TYR A 256 21.50 63.50 -3.92
C TYR A 256 22.56 63.83 -2.86
N THR A 257 23.30 62.84 -2.36
CA THR A 257 24.46 63.06 -1.48
C THR A 257 25.73 63.22 -2.32
N ARG A 258 26.75 63.95 -1.82
CA ARG A 258 28.06 64.17 -2.49
C ARG A 258 28.76 62.89 -2.99
N TYR A 259 28.40 61.72 -2.46
CA TYR A 259 28.90 60.41 -2.91
C TYR A 259 28.44 59.99 -4.33
N GLY A 260 27.32 60.53 -4.84
CA GLY A 260 26.81 60.23 -6.18
C GLY A 260 27.78 60.62 -7.31
N ILE A 261 28.52 61.71 -7.12
CA ILE A 261 29.54 62.21 -8.06
C ILE A 261 30.71 61.22 -8.19
N TYR A 262 31.03 60.46 -7.14
CA TYR A 262 32.14 59.51 -7.13
C TYR A 262 31.81 58.20 -7.87
N LEU A 263 30.56 57.70 -7.77
CA LEU A 263 30.13 56.49 -8.49
C LEU A 263 29.88 56.71 -9.98
N GLN A 264 29.52 57.93 -10.40
CA GLN A 264 29.36 58.26 -11.82
C GLN A 264 30.62 58.02 -12.66
N ARG A 265 31.80 57.98 -12.02
CA ARG A 265 33.09 57.83 -12.71
C ARG A 265 33.51 56.38 -13.01
N LYS A 266 32.81 55.35 -12.50
CA LYS A 266 33.20 53.92 -12.65
C LYS A 266 32.24 52.95 -13.37
N PRO A 267 31.10 53.32 -13.98
CA PRO A 267 30.21 52.33 -14.61
C PRO A 267 30.83 51.69 -15.86
N GLY A 268 31.77 52.39 -16.53
CA GLY A 268 32.44 51.87 -17.74
C GLY A 268 33.21 50.58 -17.51
N LYS A 269 33.88 50.42 -16.35
CA LYS A 269 34.69 49.24 -16.05
C LYS A 269 33.81 48.03 -15.74
N LEU A 270 32.71 48.25 -15.00
CA LEU A 270 31.74 47.20 -14.68
C LEU A 270 31.00 46.72 -15.93
N ARG A 271 30.58 47.64 -16.82
CA ARG A 271 29.94 47.29 -18.11
C ARG A 271 30.86 46.45 -19.00
N ARG A 272 32.16 46.75 -19.02
CA ARG A 272 33.17 45.95 -19.73
C ARG A 272 33.32 44.55 -19.12
N MET A 273 33.37 44.44 -17.79
CA MET A 273 33.40 43.14 -17.10
C MET A 273 32.15 42.30 -17.36
N MET A 274 30.96 42.90 -17.32
CA MET A 274 29.71 42.19 -17.60
C MET A 274 29.62 41.73 -19.06
N ARG A 275 30.02 42.56 -20.03
CA ARG A 275 30.10 42.12 -21.44
C ARG A 275 31.07 40.96 -21.62
N LYS A 276 32.21 40.97 -20.92
CA LYS A 276 33.19 39.88 -20.97
C LYS A 276 32.59 38.57 -20.44
N LYS A 277 31.98 38.60 -19.26
CA LYS A 277 31.31 37.42 -18.67
C LYS A 277 30.16 36.90 -19.53
N TYR A 278 29.34 37.80 -20.09
CA TYR A 278 28.25 37.41 -20.99
C TYR A 278 28.77 36.71 -22.25
N LYS A 279 29.88 37.19 -22.82
CA LYS A 279 30.54 36.55 -23.97
C LYS A 279 31.09 35.16 -23.62
N GLU A 280 31.71 35.01 -22.44
CA GLU A 280 32.20 33.72 -21.95
C GLU A 280 31.04 32.73 -21.74
N TYR A 281 29.92 33.18 -21.17
CA TYR A 281 28.72 32.36 -21.01
C TYR A 281 28.11 31.91 -22.35
N LEU A 282 28.00 32.82 -23.32
CA LEU A 282 27.56 32.48 -24.69
C LEU A 282 28.47 31.45 -25.35
N ASN A 283 29.80 31.59 -25.20
CA ASN A 283 30.76 30.62 -25.73
C ASN A 283 30.62 29.24 -25.06
N LEU A 284 30.33 29.21 -23.74
CA LEU A 284 30.09 27.98 -23.01
C LEU A 284 28.82 27.27 -23.51
N MET A 285 27.72 28.00 -23.68
CA MET A 285 26.48 27.43 -24.21
C MET A 285 26.66 26.87 -25.63
N ASN A 286 27.34 27.59 -26.51
CA ASN A 286 27.63 27.10 -27.86
C ASN A 286 28.50 25.83 -27.86
N SER A 287 29.43 25.71 -26.92
CA SER A 287 30.26 24.51 -26.74
C SER A 287 29.44 23.30 -26.30
N ILE A 288 28.51 23.49 -25.36
CA ILE A 288 27.61 22.45 -24.87
C ILE A 288 26.69 21.97 -26.01
N GLU A 289 26.12 22.91 -26.78
CA GLU A 289 25.24 22.59 -27.90
C GLU A 289 25.96 21.81 -29.00
N LYS A 290 27.19 22.20 -29.34
CA LYS A 290 28.04 21.47 -30.29
C LYS A 290 28.31 20.02 -29.81
N THR A 291 28.66 19.86 -28.54
CA THR A 291 28.93 18.54 -27.94
C THR A 291 27.69 17.64 -27.98
N ARG A 292 26.51 18.20 -27.74
CA ARG A 292 25.24 17.48 -27.81
C ARG A 292 24.95 16.99 -29.23
N ASN A 293 25.13 17.85 -30.24
CA ASN A 293 24.91 17.49 -31.64
C ASN A 293 25.88 16.40 -32.12
N ASP A 294 27.15 16.45 -31.73
CA ASP A 294 28.15 15.41 -32.04
C ASP A 294 27.78 14.05 -31.40
N SER A 295 27.24 14.07 -30.18
CA SER A 295 26.79 12.85 -29.49
C SER A 295 25.57 12.21 -30.16
N ILE A 296 24.63 13.03 -30.63
CA ILE A 296 23.43 12.58 -31.35
C ILE A 296 23.84 11.97 -32.69
N TYR A 297 24.73 12.61 -33.44
CA TYR A 297 25.23 12.09 -34.72
C TYR A 297 25.93 10.73 -34.55
N ARG A 298 26.76 10.56 -33.51
CA ARG A 298 27.40 9.25 -33.22
C ARG A 298 26.38 8.16 -32.88
N LYS A 299 25.32 8.48 -32.13
CA LYS A 299 24.29 7.50 -31.73
C LYS A 299 23.50 6.98 -32.94
N HIS A 300 23.30 7.81 -33.97
CA HIS A 300 22.60 7.41 -35.20
C HIS A 300 23.49 6.58 -36.15
N LYS A 301 24.83 6.65 -36.03
CA LYS A 301 25.77 5.87 -36.86
C LYS A 301 25.86 4.39 -36.46
N ILE A 302 25.38 3.99 -35.27
CA ILE A 302 25.50 2.62 -34.75
C ILE A 302 24.28 1.74 -35.09
N SER A 303 23.19 2.29 -35.63
CA SER A 303 21.90 1.57 -35.78
C SER A 303 21.66 0.86 -37.12
N TYR A 304 22.64 0.77 -38.02
CA TYR A 304 22.49 0.00 -39.27
C TYR A 304 23.56 -1.10 -39.35
N GLY A 305 23.47 -2.04 -38.40
CA GLY A 305 24.05 -3.37 -38.53
C GLY A 305 22.95 -4.31 -39.03
N THR A 306 22.97 -4.57 -40.33
CA THR A 306 22.12 -5.47 -41.10
C THR A 306 22.07 -6.86 -40.47
N HIS A 307 20.85 -7.34 -40.17
CA HIS A 307 20.59 -8.77 -40.07
C HIS A 307 20.55 -9.32 -41.48
N ASP A 308 21.64 -9.98 -41.89
CA ASP A 308 21.67 -10.80 -43.08
C ASP A 308 20.87 -12.08 -42.87
N TYR A 309 20.06 -12.38 -43.89
CA TYR A 309 19.26 -13.58 -44.03
C TYR A 309 20.15 -14.79 -44.30
N THR A 310 19.95 -15.87 -43.54
CA THR A 310 20.14 -17.26 -44.03
C THR A 310 19.23 -18.19 -43.26
#